data_AF-A0A6S7JFC5-F1
#
_entry.id   AF-A0A6S7JFC5-F1
#
_cell.length_a   1.000
_cell.length_b   1.000
_cell.length_c   1.000
_cell.angle_alpha   90.00
_cell.angle_beta   90.00
_cell.angle_gamma   90.00
#
_symmetry.space_group_name_H-M   'P 1'
#
loop_
_entity.id
_entity.type
_entity.pdbx_description
1 polymer ?
#
loop_
_entity_poly.entity_id
_entity_poly.type
_entity_poly.pdbx_seq_one_letter_code
_entity_poly.pdbx_strand_id
1 'polypeptide(L)'
;NNFLRFLDLFQKESVKTDACRLIMEAFCRYQTESTNDPVIVNGLMFVCKTLHDSVSSLTLDDEKRATGQLVTGFVRKIDYGRDFEQQLNFFVEARASFCNLDPVLVCLVQCVNLLSMKTRTIVKGNHTRKTAAFIRACVAFSFITIPSIQDIFNRLTLYLESGKVAFANQALSQGDAFLKAAISLLLEVPKTIEIDSKSKSSEPFLLSYLNNFLSFLLVVPDHPDQGVLYLVRGLLNVIEDYPWDSQTDAKMKVYLNVISLLSAMTQESYFYHMEKVVSNDGMYGNDKKFIAEVHKIISTVIEEILRHLQTLSGTETKKRQASLALDFFNRLLGCADLANEDMCMLAVNLWNFAQNNGQNDAKLMARTYEFLKKKGKSRPEVSTLLGRLPLVSRA
;
A
#
# COMPACT_ATOMS: atom_id res chain seq x y z
N ASN A 1 17.05 -35.51 -23.29
CA ASN A 1 15.94 -35.27 -24.25
C ASN A 1 14.77 -36.28 -24.23
N ASN A 2 14.81 -37.40 -23.49
CA ASN A 2 13.70 -38.37 -23.46
C ASN A 2 13.00 -38.53 -22.10
N PHE A 3 13.38 -37.76 -21.08
CA PHE A 3 12.87 -37.92 -19.72
C PHE A 3 11.34 -37.77 -19.64
N LEU A 4 10.79 -36.76 -20.32
CA LEU A 4 9.34 -36.49 -20.30
C LEU A 4 8.52 -37.61 -20.95
N ARG A 5 9.08 -38.35 -21.92
CA ARG A 5 8.38 -39.50 -22.54
C ARG A 5 8.13 -40.63 -21.53
N PHE A 6 8.94 -40.73 -20.48
CA PHE A 6 8.69 -41.70 -19.41
C PHE A 6 7.49 -41.30 -18.55
N LEU A 7 7.17 -40.00 -18.43
CA LEU A 7 5.95 -39.55 -17.75
C LEU A 7 4.69 -39.98 -18.50
N ASP A 8 4.75 -40.06 -19.83
CA ASP A 8 3.64 -40.51 -20.67
C ASP A 8 3.43 -42.03 -20.62
N LEU A 9 4.37 -42.79 -20.07
CA LEU A 9 4.20 -44.24 -19.83
C LEU A 9 3.32 -44.55 -18.62
N PHE A 10 3.09 -43.57 -17.74
CA PHE A 10 2.16 -43.73 -16.62
C PHE A 10 0.72 -43.70 -17.13
N GLN A 11 0.06 -44.86 -17.14
CA GLN A 11 -1.31 -45.00 -17.64
C GLN A 11 -2.38 -44.38 -16.71
N LYS A 12 -2.06 -44.21 -15.42
CA LYS A 12 -2.98 -43.58 -14.45
C LYS A 12 -2.60 -42.11 -14.27
N GLU A 13 -3.56 -41.21 -14.49
CA GLU A 13 -3.36 -39.76 -14.33
C GLU A 13 -2.89 -39.38 -12.93
N SER A 14 -3.43 -40.02 -11.87
CA SER A 14 -3.00 -39.76 -10.49
C SER A 14 -1.50 -40.04 -10.28
N VAL A 15 -0.98 -41.13 -10.84
CA VAL A 15 0.44 -41.49 -10.74
C VAL A 15 1.31 -40.51 -11.52
N LYS A 16 0.83 -40.04 -12.69
CA LYS A 16 1.52 -39.02 -13.49
C LYS A 16 1.61 -37.69 -12.72
N THR A 17 0.52 -37.27 -12.07
CA THR A 17 0.48 -36.06 -11.24
C THR A 17 1.42 -36.16 -10.04
N ASP A 18 1.43 -37.30 -9.33
CA ASP A 18 2.32 -37.51 -8.19
C ASP A 18 3.79 -37.51 -8.60
N ALA A 19 4.13 -38.14 -9.73
CA ALA A 19 5.47 -38.08 -10.30
C ALA A 19 5.88 -36.64 -10.66
N CYS A 20 4.97 -35.87 -11.27
CA CYS A 20 5.20 -34.45 -11.56
C CYS A 20 5.43 -33.63 -10.29
N ARG A 21 4.69 -33.93 -9.21
CA ARG A 21 4.84 -33.26 -7.91
C ARG A 21 6.22 -33.53 -7.32
N LEU A 22 6.66 -34.78 -7.31
CA LEU A 22 8.00 -35.17 -6.84
C LEU A 22 9.13 -34.51 -7.65
N ILE A 23 8.98 -34.43 -8.98
CA ILE A 23 9.93 -33.71 -9.84
C ILE A 23 10.01 -32.24 -9.45
N MET A 24 8.86 -31.60 -9.25
CA MET A 24 8.80 -30.19 -8.86
C MET A 24 9.35 -29.93 -7.46
N GLU A 25 9.06 -30.79 -6.49
CA GLU A 25 9.63 -30.71 -5.15
C GLU A 25 11.16 -30.84 -5.19
N ALA A 26 11.66 -31.82 -5.94
CA ALA A 26 13.10 -32.01 -6.13
C ALA A 26 13.74 -30.79 -6.83
N PHE A 27 13.11 -30.26 -7.88
CA PHE A 27 13.59 -29.05 -8.57
C PHE A 27 13.62 -27.86 -7.61
N CYS A 28 12.53 -27.57 -6.91
CA CYS A 28 12.44 -26.45 -5.97
C CYS A 28 13.48 -26.56 -4.84
N ARG A 29 13.76 -27.78 -4.36
CA ARG A 29 14.69 -28.05 -3.26
C ARG A 29 16.16 -28.04 -3.68
N TYR A 30 16.50 -28.67 -4.80
CA TYR A 30 17.89 -28.95 -5.16
C TYR A 30 18.45 -27.99 -6.23
N GLN A 31 17.61 -27.39 -7.07
CA GLN A 31 18.08 -26.38 -8.02
C GLN A 31 18.40 -25.09 -7.25
N THR A 32 19.67 -24.80 -7.00
CA THR A 32 20.07 -23.58 -6.28
C THR A 32 20.23 -22.38 -7.20
N GLU A 33 20.80 -22.58 -8.38
CA GLU A 33 21.07 -21.52 -9.38
C GLU A 33 19.88 -21.31 -10.31
N SER A 34 19.72 -20.08 -10.80
CA SER A 34 18.74 -19.78 -11.86
C SER A 34 19.13 -20.47 -13.16
N THR A 35 18.14 -20.82 -13.97
CA THR A 35 18.34 -21.49 -15.26
C THR A 35 17.63 -20.74 -16.40
N ASN A 36 18.22 -20.82 -17.58
CA ASN A 36 17.65 -20.35 -18.84
C ASN A 36 17.76 -21.42 -19.95
N ASP A 37 18.11 -22.66 -19.60
CA ASP A 37 18.22 -23.75 -20.55
C ASP A 37 16.82 -24.05 -21.13
N PRO A 38 16.60 -23.89 -22.45
CA PRO A 38 15.30 -24.12 -23.06
C PRO A 38 14.75 -25.53 -22.85
N VAL A 39 15.60 -26.55 -22.74
CA VAL A 39 15.17 -27.93 -22.51
C VAL A 39 14.60 -28.07 -21.09
N ILE A 40 15.26 -27.47 -20.10
CA ILE A 40 14.81 -27.48 -18.71
C ILE A 40 13.53 -26.64 -18.58
N VAL A 41 13.53 -25.42 -19.13
CA VAL A 41 12.37 -24.50 -19.06
C VAL A 41 11.14 -25.13 -19.69
N ASN A 42 11.24 -25.64 -20.92
CA ASN A 42 10.10 -26.25 -21.60
C ASN A 42 9.63 -27.55 -20.92
N GLY A 43 10.58 -28.35 -20.42
CA GLY A 43 10.24 -29.58 -19.71
C GLY A 43 9.53 -29.32 -18.39
N LEU A 44 10.01 -28.37 -17.59
CA LEU A 44 9.36 -28.00 -16.34
C LEU A 44 8.04 -27.25 -16.57
N MET A 45 7.94 -26.45 -17.63
CA MET A 45 6.66 -25.84 -18.03
C MET A 45 5.61 -26.93 -18.31
N PHE A 46 5.97 -27.99 -19.03
CA PHE A 46 5.08 -29.14 -19.25
C PHE A 46 4.68 -29.85 -17.95
N VAL A 47 5.65 -30.08 -17.04
CA VAL A 47 5.39 -30.68 -15.73
C VAL A 47 4.46 -29.80 -14.88
N CYS A 48 4.68 -28.49 -14.85
CA CYS A 48 3.84 -27.54 -14.14
C CYS A 48 2.43 -27.45 -14.74
N LYS A 49 2.28 -27.48 -16.07
CA LYS A 49 0.97 -27.53 -16.75
C LYS A 49 0.21 -28.80 -16.36
N THR A 50 0.88 -29.96 -16.36
CA THR A 50 0.28 -31.23 -15.91
C THR A 50 -0.20 -31.15 -14.45
N LEU A 51 0.59 -30.54 -13.56
CA LEU A 51 0.18 -30.32 -12.17
C LEU A 51 -1.02 -29.36 -12.06
N HIS A 52 -0.99 -28.25 -12.79
CA HIS A 52 -2.09 -27.30 -12.82
C HIS A 52 -3.39 -27.93 -13.33
N ASP A 53 -3.33 -28.72 -14.39
CA ASP A 53 -4.52 -29.33 -14.99
C ASP A 53 -5.17 -30.40 -14.09
N SER A 54 -4.41 -30.92 -13.11
CA SER A 54 -4.95 -31.78 -12.06
C SER A 54 -5.74 -31.04 -10.98
N VAL A 55 -5.62 -29.70 -10.92
CA VAL A 55 -6.34 -28.85 -9.97
C VAL A 55 -7.73 -28.53 -10.51
N SER A 56 -8.76 -28.91 -9.76
CA SER A 56 -10.16 -28.67 -10.11
C SER A 56 -10.91 -27.90 -9.01
N SER A 57 -12.19 -27.61 -9.24
CA SER A 57 -13.07 -27.00 -8.22
C SER A 57 -13.22 -27.87 -6.96
N LEU A 58 -13.02 -29.18 -7.07
CA LEU A 58 -13.11 -30.14 -5.97
C LEU A 58 -11.79 -30.30 -5.20
N THR A 59 -10.69 -29.76 -5.72
CA THR A 59 -9.38 -29.82 -5.05
C THR A 59 -9.39 -28.94 -3.80
N LEU A 60 -8.86 -29.48 -2.70
CA LEU A 60 -8.77 -28.77 -1.43
C LEU A 60 -7.89 -27.52 -1.58
N ASP A 61 -8.25 -26.43 -0.90
CA ASP A 61 -7.52 -25.16 -1.02
C ASP A 61 -6.05 -25.27 -0.61
N ASP A 62 -5.72 -26.16 0.34
CA ASP A 62 -4.34 -26.45 0.73
C ASP A 62 -3.55 -27.13 -0.39
N GLU A 63 -4.16 -28.04 -1.15
CA GLU A 63 -3.53 -28.70 -2.29
C GLU A 63 -3.35 -27.73 -3.47
N LYS A 64 -4.33 -26.85 -3.71
CA LYS A 64 -4.22 -25.75 -4.68
C LYS A 64 -3.05 -24.85 -4.31
N ARG A 65 -2.94 -24.49 -3.03
CA ARG A 65 -1.85 -23.66 -2.51
C ARG A 65 -0.50 -24.33 -2.64
N ALA A 66 -0.39 -25.61 -2.31
CA ALA A 66 0.85 -26.38 -2.46
C ALA A 66 1.31 -26.45 -3.93
N THR A 67 0.37 -26.70 -4.85
CA THR A 67 0.65 -26.69 -6.30
C THR A 67 1.10 -25.30 -6.76
N GLY A 68 0.39 -24.25 -6.33
CA GLY A 68 0.77 -22.86 -6.60
C GLY A 68 2.17 -22.50 -6.10
N GLN A 69 2.58 -23.01 -4.94
CA GLN A 69 3.93 -22.80 -4.40
C GLN A 69 5.01 -23.48 -5.25
N LEU A 70 4.78 -24.70 -5.73
CA LEU A 70 5.72 -25.40 -6.61
C LEU A 70 5.90 -24.65 -7.94
N VAL A 71 4.79 -24.24 -8.57
CA VAL A 71 4.83 -23.45 -9.81
C VAL A 71 5.49 -22.09 -9.58
N THR A 72 5.22 -21.44 -8.44
CA THR A 72 5.90 -20.20 -8.04
C THR A 72 7.41 -20.40 -7.89
N GLY A 73 7.84 -21.52 -7.29
CA GLY A 73 9.24 -21.91 -7.16
C GLY A 73 9.93 -22.08 -8.52
N PHE A 74 9.22 -22.66 -9.50
CA PHE A 74 9.67 -22.72 -10.89
C PHE A 74 9.85 -21.33 -11.50
N VAL A 75 8.79 -20.51 -11.50
CA VAL A 75 8.80 -19.16 -12.10
C VAL A 75 9.94 -18.30 -11.57
N ARG A 76 10.24 -18.39 -10.27
CA ARG A 76 11.32 -17.61 -9.63
C ARG A 76 12.74 -18.06 -10.01
N LYS A 77 12.92 -19.30 -10.47
CA LYS A 77 14.23 -19.86 -10.84
C LYS A 77 14.55 -19.68 -12.33
N ILE A 78 13.63 -19.15 -13.13
CA ILE A 78 13.88 -18.85 -14.54
C ILE A 78 14.41 -17.41 -14.67
N ASP A 79 15.64 -17.28 -15.16
CA ASP A 79 16.32 -15.99 -15.35
C ASP A 79 17.07 -15.94 -16.69
N TYR A 80 16.55 -15.18 -17.65
CA TYR A 80 17.18 -14.93 -18.96
C TYR A 80 18.23 -13.81 -18.91
N GLY A 81 18.62 -13.35 -17.72
CA GLY A 81 19.68 -12.37 -17.53
C GLY A 81 19.31 -11.00 -18.07
N ARG A 82 20.01 -10.57 -19.14
CA ARG A 82 19.78 -9.26 -19.78
C ARG A 82 18.77 -9.29 -20.92
N ASP A 83 18.27 -10.47 -21.28
CA ASP A 83 17.20 -10.57 -22.27
C ASP A 83 15.84 -10.35 -21.60
N PHE A 84 15.52 -9.07 -21.36
CA PHE A 84 14.29 -8.69 -20.67
C PHE A 84 13.03 -8.97 -21.50
N GLU A 85 13.12 -8.93 -22.83
CA GLU A 85 12.00 -9.26 -23.71
C GLU A 85 11.67 -10.75 -23.60
N GLN A 86 12.68 -11.62 -23.66
CA GLN A 86 12.48 -13.06 -23.46
C GLN A 86 11.97 -13.38 -22.05
N GLN A 87 12.46 -12.69 -21.02
CA GLN A 87 11.96 -12.85 -19.64
C GLN A 87 10.48 -12.47 -19.53
N LEU A 88 10.07 -11.35 -20.14
CA LEU A 88 8.67 -10.93 -20.13
C LEU A 88 7.79 -11.90 -20.93
N ASN A 89 8.25 -12.40 -22.08
CA ASN A 89 7.55 -13.41 -22.87
C ASN A 89 7.29 -14.69 -22.06
N PHE A 90 8.28 -15.13 -21.28
CA PHE A 90 8.11 -16.26 -20.35
C PHE A 90 7.00 -15.99 -19.31
N PHE A 91 6.95 -14.78 -18.74
CA PHE A 91 5.88 -14.42 -17.79
C PHE A 91 4.50 -14.34 -18.45
N VAL A 92 4.43 -13.90 -19.71
CA VAL A 92 3.20 -13.92 -20.52
C VAL A 92 2.71 -15.35 -20.74
N GLU A 93 3.60 -16.28 -21.11
CA GLU A 93 3.24 -17.69 -21.25
C GLU A 93 2.80 -18.30 -19.91
N ALA A 94 3.52 -18.03 -18.82
CA ALA A 94 3.19 -18.52 -17.49
C ALA A 94 1.82 -18.01 -17.02
N ARG A 95 1.51 -16.72 -17.24
CA ARG A 95 0.18 -16.14 -16.94
C ARG A 95 -0.93 -16.86 -17.70
N ALA A 96 -0.73 -17.12 -18.98
CA ALA A 96 -1.71 -17.82 -19.81
C ALA A 96 -1.91 -19.28 -19.38
N SER A 97 -0.85 -19.92 -18.89
CA SER A 97 -0.85 -21.33 -18.49
C SER A 97 -1.42 -21.57 -17.09
N PHE A 98 -1.27 -20.61 -16.18
CA PHE A 98 -1.57 -20.78 -14.75
C PHE A 98 -2.59 -19.76 -14.23
N CYS A 99 -3.57 -19.40 -15.06
CA CYS A 99 -4.51 -18.32 -14.79
C CYS A 99 -5.40 -18.53 -13.55
N ASN A 100 -5.57 -19.77 -13.09
CA ASN A 100 -6.43 -20.12 -11.96
C ASN A 100 -5.69 -20.24 -10.62
N LEU A 101 -4.38 -19.96 -10.59
CA LEU A 101 -3.56 -20.06 -9.39
C LEU A 101 -3.14 -18.66 -8.91
N ASP A 102 -3.91 -18.11 -7.99
CA ASP A 102 -3.64 -16.81 -7.35
C ASP A 102 -2.17 -16.64 -6.89
N PRO A 103 -1.52 -17.60 -6.18
CA PRO A 103 -0.13 -17.45 -5.77
C PRO A 103 0.84 -17.23 -6.96
N VAL A 104 0.56 -17.86 -8.10
CA VAL A 104 1.37 -17.73 -9.31
C VAL A 104 1.15 -16.37 -9.94
N LEU A 105 -0.10 -15.91 -10.06
CA LEU A 105 -0.42 -14.56 -10.57
C LEU A 105 0.23 -13.46 -9.73
N VAL A 106 0.13 -13.56 -8.41
CA VAL A 106 0.80 -12.64 -7.47
C VAL A 106 2.30 -12.63 -7.71
N CYS A 107 2.92 -13.82 -7.82
CA CYS A 107 4.35 -13.93 -8.09
C CYS A 107 4.73 -13.31 -9.43
N LEU A 108 3.94 -13.54 -10.49
CA LEU A 108 4.21 -13.00 -11.83
C LEU A 108 4.21 -11.47 -11.83
N VAL A 109 3.22 -10.83 -11.20
CA VAL A 109 3.17 -9.37 -11.06
C VAL A 109 4.41 -8.85 -10.30
N GLN A 110 4.78 -9.49 -9.19
CA GLN A 110 5.98 -9.14 -8.43
C GLN A 110 7.27 -9.31 -9.25
N CYS A 111 7.39 -10.39 -10.02
CA CYS A 111 8.52 -10.65 -10.90
C CYS A 111 8.62 -9.63 -12.04
N VAL A 112 7.49 -9.21 -12.62
CA VAL A 112 7.44 -8.17 -13.67
C VAL A 112 7.76 -6.78 -13.11
N ASN A 113 7.30 -6.49 -11.90
CA ASN A 113 7.68 -5.28 -11.17
C ASN A 113 9.20 -5.26 -10.90
N LEU A 114 9.76 -6.38 -10.45
CA LEU A 114 11.21 -6.52 -10.26
C LEU A 114 11.98 -6.40 -11.58
N LEU A 115 11.49 -6.98 -12.67
CA LEU A 115 12.08 -6.87 -14.01
C LEU A 115 12.15 -5.41 -14.48
N SER A 116 11.08 -4.65 -14.22
CA SER A 116 11.02 -3.21 -14.49
C SER A 116 12.08 -2.45 -13.68
N MET A 117 12.21 -2.76 -12.38
CA MET A 117 13.23 -2.15 -11.54
C MET A 117 14.67 -2.56 -11.91
N LYS A 118 14.91 -3.82 -12.29
CA LYS A 118 16.21 -4.28 -12.83
C LYS A 118 16.57 -3.50 -14.10
N THR A 119 15.60 -3.32 -15.00
CA THR A 119 15.77 -2.51 -16.22
C THR A 119 16.15 -1.08 -15.86
N ARG A 120 15.44 -0.46 -14.91
CA ARG A 120 15.73 0.87 -14.38
C ARG A 120 17.16 1.01 -13.90
N THR A 121 17.64 0.06 -13.10
CA THR A 121 18.99 0.07 -12.52
C THR A 121 20.06 0.08 -13.60
N ILE A 122 19.86 -0.71 -14.67
CA ILE A 122 20.82 -0.80 -15.78
C ILE A 122 20.86 0.48 -16.60
N VAL A 123 19.71 1.10 -16.85
CA VAL A 123 19.64 2.38 -17.58
C VAL A 123 19.84 3.59 -16.67
N LYS A 124 20.07 3.39 -15.36
CA LYS A 124 20.16 4.46 -14.34
C LYS A 124 18.97 5.42 -14.39
N GLY A 125 17.78 4.87 -14.63
CA GLY A 125 16.53 5.61 -14.84
C GLY A 125 16.50 6.50 -16.09
N ASN A 126 17.45 6.42 -17.02
CA ASN A 126 17.42 7.15 -18.29
C ASN A 126 16.86 6.23 -19.39
N HIS A 127 15.54 6.16 -19.50
CA HIS A 127 14.90 5.29 -20.47
C HIS A 127 15.02 5.86 -21.89
N THR A 128 15.53 5.04 -22.83
CA THR A 128 15.35 5.25 -24.27
C THR A 128 13.91 4.98 -24.67
N ARG A 129 13.51 5.35 -25.90
CA ARG A 129 12.19 5.01 -26.46
C ARG A 129 11.90 3.51 -26.39
N LYS A 130 12.89 2.65 -26.67
CA LYS A 130 12.76 1.19 -26.62
C LYS A 130 12.51 0.71 -25.19
N THR A 131 13.34 1.14 -24.25
CA THR A 131 13.21 0.72 -22.84
C THR A 131 11.95 1.29 -22.19
N ALA A 132 11.52 2.49 -22.55
CA ALA A 132 10.26 3.05 -22.07
C ALA A 132 9.04 2.27 -22.61
N ALA A 133 9.08 1.83 -23.87
CA ALA A 133 8.05 0.97 -24.44
C ALA A 133 8.01 -0.39 -23.72
N PHE A 134 9.18 -0.96 -23.40
CA PHE A 134 9.28 -2.19 -22.62
C PHE A 134 8.68 -2.02 -21.20
N ILE A 135 9.02 -0.95 -20.48
CA ILE A 135 8.42 -0.65 -19.16
C ILE A 135 6.89 -0.56 -19.28
N ARG A 136 6.36 0.13 -20.30
CA ARG A 136 4.91 0.20 -20.52
C ARG A 136 4.29 -1.18 -20.76
N ALA A 137 4.98 -2.09 -21.44
CA ALA A 137 4.53 -3.47 -21.60
C ALA A 137 4.49 -4.23 -20.27
N CYS A 138 5.52 -4.08 -19.42
CA CYS A 138 5.54 -4.65 -18.06
C CYS A 138 4.39 -4.11 -17.21
N VAL A 139 4.19 -2.79 -17.23
CA VAL A 139 3.10 -2.14 -16.50
C VAL A 139 1.74 -2.61 -17.00
N ALA A 140 1.55 -2.71 -18.32
CA ALA A 140 0.31 -3.24 -18.90
C ALA A 140 0.07 -4.69 -18.49
N PHE A 141 1.11 -5.54 -18.49
CA PHE A 141 1.02 -6.91 -18.00
C PHE A 141 0.51 -6.94 -16.54
N SER A 142 1.10 -6.15 -15.65
CA SER A 142 0.66 -6.08 -14.26
C SER A 142 -0.80 -5.60 -14.16
N PHE A 143 -1.16 -4.56 -14.92
CA PHE A 143 -2.52 -3.98 -14.91
C PHE A 143 -3.62 -4.95 -15.36
N ILE A 144 -3.35 -5.81 -16.35
CA ILE A 144 -4.33 -6.82 -16.81
C ILE A 144 -4.32 -8.12 -15.99
N THR A 145 -3.30 -8.31 -15.13
CA THR A 145 -3.15 -9.54 -14.34
C THR A 145 -3.75 -9.38 -12.96
N ILE A 146 -3.60 -8.22 -12.34
CA ILE A 146 -4.11 -7.95 -10.99
C ILE A 146 -5.64 -8.19 -10.88
N PRO A 147 -6.49 -7.74 -11.81
CA PRO A 147 -7.94 -8.01 -11.76
C PRO A 147 -8.30 -9.51 -11.73
N SER A 148 -7.42 -10.39 -12.23
CA SER A 148 -7.65 -11.84 -12.26
C SER A 148 -7.38 -12.54 -10.93
N ILE A 149 -6.79 -11.85 -9.95
CA ILE A 149 -6.51 -12.38 -8.61
C ILE A 149 -7.78 -12.27 -7.77
N GLN A 150 -8.18 -13.34 -7.08
CA GLN A 150 -9.40 -13.35 -6.28
C GLN A 150 -9.24 -12.51 -5.01
N ASP A 151 -8.13 -12.70 -4.29
CA ASP A 151 -7.89 -12.01 -3.03
C ASP A 151 -7.75 -10.49 -3.19
N ILE A 152 -8.67 -9.75 -2.58
CA ILE A 152 -8.75 -8.28 -2.66
C ILE A 152 -7.53 -7.59 -2.04
N PHE A 153 -6.96 -8.16 -0.98
CA PHE A 153 -5.81 -7.57 -0.28
C PHE A 153 -4.53 -7.68 -1.10
N ASN A 154 -4.33 -8.80 -1.78
CA ASN A 154 -3.31 -8.97 -2.79
C ASN A 154 -3.52 -7.98 -3.95
N ARG A 155 -4.75 -7.82 -4.45
CA ARG A 155 -5.04 -6.85 -5.52
C ARG A 155 -4.67 -5.41 -5.11
N LEU A 156 -5.12 -4.96 -3.94
CA LEU A 156 -4.79 -3.63 -3.41
C LEU A 156 -3.27 -3.44 -3.29
N THR A 157 -2.59 -4.38 -2.64
CA THR A 157 -1.14 -4.32 -2.44
C THR A 157 -0.41 -4.26 -3.78
N LEU A 158 -0.79 -5.11 -4.74
CA LEU A 158 -0.15 -5.17 -6.05
C LEU A 158 -0.43 -3.92 -6.89
N TYR A 159 -1.62 -3.33 -6.80
CA TYR A 159 -1.89 -2.06 -7.48
C TYR A 159 -1.00 -0.93 -6.93
N LEU A 160 -0.88 -0.81 -5.61
CA LEU A 160 -0.03 0.22 -5.01
C LEU A 160 1.45 0.02 -5.36
N GLU A 161 1.97 -1.21 -5.23
CA GLU A 161 3.37 -1.51 -5.53
C GLU A 161 3.68 -1.38 -7.04
N SER A 162 2.78 -1.81 -7.93
CA SER A 162 2.95 -1.63 -9.37
C SER A 162 2.85 -0.16 -9.77
N GLY A 163 2.00 0.62 -9.10
CA GLY A 163 1.94 2.07 -9.21
C GLY A 163 3.30 2.71 -8.88
N LYS A 164 3.86 2.41 -7.70
CA LYS A 164 5.20 2.90 -7.30
C LYS A 164 6.28 2.58 -8.33
N VAL A 165 6.28 1.35 -8.87
CA VAL A 165 7.23 0.94 -9.91
C VAL A 165 7.03 1.71 -11.21
N ALA A 166 5.77 1.97 -11.60
CA ALA A 166 5.46 2.78 -12.78
C ALA A 166 6.00 4.21 -12.63
N PHE A 167 5.75 4.87 -11.49
CA PHE A 167 6.29 6.20 -11.20
C PHE A 167 7.83 6.20 -11.18
N ALA A 168 8.45 5.20 -10.56
CA ALA A 168 9.91 5.10 -10.49
C ALA A 168 10.57 4.94 -11.87
N ASN A 169 9.81 4.43 -12.86
CA ASN A 169 10.23 4.28 -14.26
C ASN A 169 9.62 5.35 -15.19
N GLN A 170 9.12 6.47 -14.64
CA GLN A 170 8.55 7.61 -15.40
C GLN A 170 7.34 7.25 -16.28
N ALA A 171 6.61 6.19 -15.95
CA ALA A 171 5.37 5.77 -16.60
C ALA A 171 4.15 6.37 -15.87
N LEU A 172 4.10 7.70 -15.75
CA LEU A 172 3.20 8.43 -14.85
C LEU A 172 1.71 8.15 -15.13
N SER A 173 1.28 8.23 -16.40
CA SER A 173 -0.13 8.01 -16.75
C SER A 173 -0.61 6.58 -16.47
N GLN A 174 0.27 5.59 -16.60
CA GLN A 174 -0.05 4.22 -16.21
C GLN A 174 -0.01 4.04 -14.67
N GLY A 175 0.91 4.72 -13.98
CA GLY A 175 0.93 4.80 -12.53
C GLY A 175 -0.37 5.35 -11.96
N ASP A 176 -0.88 6.45 -12.53
CA ASP A 176 -2.18 7.03 -12.20
C ASP A 176 -3.33 6.03 -12.34
N ALA A 177 -3.32 5.23 -13.40
CA ALA A 177 -4.34 4.21 -13.62
C ALA A 177 -4.34 3.17 -12.49
N PHE A 178 -3.16 2.75 -12.00
CA PHE A 178 -3.06 1.85 -10.85
C PHE A 178 -3.62 2.48 -9.56
N LEU A 179 -3.30 3.74 -9.31
CA LEU A 179 -3.79 4.44 -8.12
C LEU A 179 -5.31 4.62 -8.17
N LYS A 180 -5.87 4.97 -9.33
CA LYS A 180 -7.32 5.05 -9.54
C LYS A 180 -8.00 3.69 -9.34
N ALA A 181 -7.45 2.62 -9.91
CA ALA A 181 -7.98 1.26 -9.73
C ALA A 181 -7.93 0.83 -8.25
N ALA A 182 -6.85 1.14 -7.54
CA ALA A 182 -6.73 0.88 -6.12
C ALA A 182 -7.74 1.68 -5.28
N ILE A 183 -7.94 2.96 -5.59
CA ILE A 183 -8.94 3.81 -4.91
C ILE A 183 -10.34 3.23 -5.11
N SER A 184 -10.71 2.85 -6.33
CA SER A 184 -12.02 2.24 -6.60
C SER A 184 -12.21 0.91 -5.87
N LEU A 185 -11.17 0.09 -5.78
CA LEU A 185 -11.24 -1.23 -5.14
C LEU A 185 -11.43 -1.15 -3.62
N LEU A 186 -11.07 -0.04 -2.97
CA LEU A 186 -11.20 0.11 -1.50
C LEU A 186 -12.66 -0.04 -1.02
N LEU A 187 -13.65 0.34 -1.83
CA LEU A 187 -15.08 0.18 -1.49
C LEU A 187 -15.52 -1.29 -1.43
N GLU A 188 -14.81 -2.19 -2.10
CA GLU A 188 -15.10 -3.62 -2.11
C GLU A 188 -14.47 -4.38 -0.93
N VAL A 189 -13.66 -3.70 -0.09
CA VAL A 189 -12.98 -4.35 1.04
C VAL A 189 -14.01 -4.85 2.07
N PRO A 190 -14.01 -6.14 2.42
CA PRO A 190 -14.95 -6.67 3.39
C PRO A 190 -14.62 -6.15 4.79
N LYS A 191 -15.64 -5.93 5.64
CA LYS A 191 -15.45 -5.45 7.03
C LYS A 191 -14.69 -6.46 7.90
N THR A 192 -14.89 -7.74 7.63
CA THR A 192 -14.30 -8.82 8.39
C THR A 192 -13.64 -9.83 7.46
N ILE A 193 -12.55 -10.41 7.94
CA ILE A 193 -11.79 -11.46 7.28
C ILE A 193 -11.73 -12.68 8.18
N GLU A 194 -11.77 -13.86 7.60
CA GLU A 194 -11.56 -15.10 8.34
C GLU A 194 -10.06 -15.42 8.40
N ILE A 195 -9.51 -15.51 9.60
CA ILE A 195 -8.13 -15.94 9.86
C ILE A 195 -8.19 -17.03 10.92
N ASP A 196 -7.67 -18.22 10.60
CA ASP A 196 -7.67 -19.39 11.49
C ASP A 196 -9.07 -19.74 12.02
N SER A 197 -10.07 -19.72 11.13
CA SER A 197 -11.49 -19.94 11.44
C SER A 197 -12.09 -18.94 12.44
N LYS A 198 -11.45 -17.78 12.63
CA LYS A 198 -11.96 -16.67 13.45
C LYS A 198 -12.19 -15.45 12.57
N SER A 199 -13.39 -14.88 12.66
CA SER A 199 -13.69 -13.60 12.05
C SER A 199 -12.95 -12.48 12.79
N LYS A 200 -12.13 -11.72 12.07
CA LYS A 200 -11.39 -10.55 12.55
C LYS A 200 -11.73 -9.34 11.69
N SER A 201 -11.65 -8.14 12.26
CA SER A 201 -11.82 -6.90 11.50
C SER A 201 -10.71 -6.73 10.46
N SER A 202 -11.07 -6.28 9.27
CA SER A 202 -10.14 -5.91 8.20
C SER A 202 -9.51 -4.52 8.40
N GLU A 203 -10.06 -3.71 9.30
CA GLU A 203 -9.63 -2.32 9.52
C GLU A 203 -8.14 -2.16 9.86
N PRO A 204 -7.48 -3.05 10.63
CA PRO A 204 -6.04 -2.95 10.86
C PRO A 204 -5.21 -3.06 9.57
N PHE A 205 -5.62 -3.95 8.64
CA PHE A 205 -5.00 -4.04 7.33
C PHE A 205 -5.27 -2.76 6.54
N LEU A 206 -6.54 -2.34 6.48
CA LEU A 206 -6.96 -1.16 5.72
C LEU A 206 -6.22 0.09 6.19
N LEU A 207 -6.07 0.29 7.50
CA LEU A 207 -5.33 1.40 8.08
C LEU A 207 -3.84 1.36 7.67
N SER A 208 -3.19 0.20 7.73
CA SER A 208 -1.80 0.03 7.30
C SER A 208 -1.63 0.35 5.81
N TYR A 209 -2.54 -0.17 4.99
CA TYR A 209 -2.56 0.07 3.55
C TYR A 209 -2.75 1.55 3.22
N LEU A 210 -3.76 2.20 3.81
CA LEU A 210 -4.05 3.62 3.61
C LEU A 210 -2.88 4.50 4.05
N ASN A 211 -2.18 4.15 5.14
CA ASN A 211 -0.99 4.89 5.56
C ASN A 211 0.14 4.81 4.53
N ASN A 212 0.36 3.63 3.94
CA ASN A 212 1.33 3.45 2.85
C ASN A 212 0.90 4.22 1.58
N PHE A 213 -0.40 4.19 1.26
CA PHE A 213 -0.97 4.92 0.13
C PHE A 213 -0.83 6.43 0.29
N LEU A 214 -1.22 6.98 1.44
CA LEU A 214 -1.10 8.39 1.79
C LEU A 214 0.36 8.85 1.76
N SER A 215 1.26 8.04 2.31
CA SER A 215 2.69 8.32 2.20
C SER A 215 3.07 8.49 0.74
N PHE A 216 2.76 7.50 -0.11
CA PHE A 216 3.12 7.56 -1.53
C PHE A 216 2.51 8.75 -2.28
N LEU A 217 1.27 9.15 -1.97
CA LEU A 217 0.62 10.31 -2.57
C LEU A 217 1.38 11.62 -2.39
N LEU A 218 2.25 11.75 -1.38
CA LEU A 218 3.08 12.94 -1.20
C LEU A 218 3.96 13.21 -2.44
N VAL A 219 4.52 12.14 -3.03
CA VAL A 219 5.45 12.24 -4.16
C VAL A 219 4.79 11.97 -5.51
N VAL A 220 3.47 11.82 -5.54
CA VAL A 220 2.72 11.66 -6.78
C VAL A 220 2.38 13.05 -7.33
N PRO A 221 2.81 13.40 -8.54
CA PRO A 221 2.40 14.65 -9.18
C PRO A 221 0.90 14.65 -9.49
N ASP A 222 0.29 15.81 -9.37
CA ASP A 222 -1.06 16.03 -9.86
C ASP A 222 -1.13 15.94 -11.39
N HIS A 223 -2.24 15.43 -11.89
CA HIS A 223 -2.50 15.37 -13.32
C HIS A 223 -2.85 16.78 -13.85
N PRO A 224 -2.18 17.28 -14.92
CA PRO A 224 -2.40 18.64 -15.43
C PRO A 224 -3.87 18.99 -15.70
N ASP A 225 -4.64 18.02 -16.20
CA ASP A 225 -6.03 18.21 -16.62
C ASP A 225 -7.09 17.89 -15.55
N GLN A 226 -6.73 17.34 -14.38
CA GLN A 226 -7.72 16.85 -13.40
C GLN A 226 -7.91 17.76 -12.18
N GLY A 227 -7.23 18.91 -12.18
CA GLY A 227 -7.20 19.82 -11.04
C GLY A 227 -6.30 19.34 -9.91
N VAL A 228 -6.05 20.24 -8.96
CA VAL A 228 -5.14 20.00 -7.84
C VAL A 228 -5.70 18.94 -6.88
N LEU A 229 -4.81 18.11 -6.33
CA LEU A 229 -5.13 17.10 -5.31
C LEU A 229 -6.19 16.08 -5.75
N TYR A 230 -6.33 15.81 -7.05
CA TYR A 230 -7.39 14.95 -7.59
C TYR A 230 -7.44 13.56 -6.92
N LEU A 231 -6.29 12.89 -6.81
CA LEU A 231 -6.22 11.56 -6.20
C LEU A 231 -6.50 11.59 -4.70
N VAL A 232 -6.06 12.64 -4.00
CA VAL A 232 -6.35 12.83 -2.57
C VAL A 232 -7.85 13.02 -2.34
N ARG A 233 -8.50 13.85 -3.17
CA ARG A 233 -9.96 14.04 -3.14
C ARG A 233 -10.70 12.74 -3.44
N GLY A 234 -10.28 12.00 -4.46
CA GLY A 234 -10.85 10.70 -4.80
C GLY A 234 -10.73 9.69 -3.66
N LEU A 235 -9.57 9.64 -3.00
CA LEU A 235 -9.35 8.78 -1.84
C LEU A 235 -10.23 9.19 -0.65
N LEU A 236 -10.35 10.49 -0.37
CA LEU A 236 -11.20 10.99 0.71
C LEU A 236 -12.67 10.65 0.50
N ASN A 237 -13.19 10.79 -0.73
CA ASN A 237 -14.57 10.40 -1.05
C ASN A 237 -14.81 8.91 -0.75
N VAL A 238 -13.89 8.04 -1.16
CA VAL A 238 -13.99 6.60 -0.89
C VAL A 238 -13.88 6.27 0.60
N ILE A 239 -13.02 6.98 1.34
CA ILE A 239 -12.92 6.81 2.80
C ILE A 239 -14.22 7.24 3.48
N GLU A 240 -14.87 8.30 3.00
CA GLU A 240 -16.15 8.76 3.55
C GLU A 240 -17.26 7.72 3.33
N ASP A 241 -17.33 7.16 2.12
CA ASP A 241 -18.35 6.18 1.71
C ASP A 241 -18.09 4.76 2.26
N TYR A 242 -16.87 4.46 2.70
CA TYR A 242 -16.54 3.14 3.25
C TYR A 242 -17.32 2.86 4.56
N PRO A 243 -17.93 1.68 4.72
CA PRO A 243 -18.80 1.39 5.86
C PRO A 243 -18.01 1.00 7.12
N TRP A 244 -17.27 1.94 7.70
CA TRP A 244 -16.46 1.80 8.93
C TRP A 244 -17.25 1.24 10.13
N ASP A 245 -16.54 0.58 11.05
CA ASP A 245 -17.12 0.14 12.32
C ASP A 245 -17.24 1.32 13.31
N SER A 246 -18.46 1.62 13.76
CA SER A 246 -18.75 2.63 14.79
C SER A 246 -18.02 2.40 16.13
N GLN A 247 -17.65 1.16 16.41
CA GLN A 247 -16.95 0.78 17.64
C GLN A 247 -15.45 1.11 17.59
N THR A 248 -14.93 1.51 16.43
CA THR A 248 -13.52 1.87 16.26
C THR A 248 -13.37 3.33 15.84
N ASP A 249 -12.15 3.85 16.00
CA ASP A 249 -11.77 5.19 15.55
C ASP A 249 -10.89 5.10 14.29
N ALA A 250 -11.03 4.03 13.50
CA ALA A 250 -10.17 3.76 12.35
C ALA A 250 -10.29 4.85 11.28
N LYS A 251 -11.51 5.26 10.92
CA LYS A 251 -11.78 6.40 10.02
C LYS A 251 -11.07 7.67 10.49
N MET A 252 -11.19 7.99 11.78
CA MET A 252 -10.59 9.19 12.37
C MET A 252 -9.06 9.13 12.36
N LYS A 253 -8.47 7.96 12.59
CA LYS A 253 -7.02 7.77 12.47
C LYS A 253 -6.53 8.01 11.03
N VAL A 254 -7.29 7.57 10.03
CA VAL A 254 -7.00 7.88 8.63
C VAL A 254 -7.06 9.39 8.39
N TYR A 255 -8.11 10.06 8.86
CA TYR A 255 -8.25 11.53 8.76
C TYR A 255 -7.10 12.31 9.42
N LEU A 256 -6.64 11.86 10.59
CA LEU A 256 -5.44 12.44 11.22
C LEU A 256 -4.17 12.26 10.37
N ASN A 257 -4.04 11.13 9.67
CA ASN A 257 -2.92 10.90 8.76
C ASN A 257 -3.07 11.70 7.46
N VAL A 258 -4.29 11.95 6.99
CA VAL A 258 -4.56 12.87 5.87
C VAL A 258 -4.13 14.29 6.23
N ILE A 259 -4.44 14.79 7.44
CA ILE A 259 -3.96 16.10 7.89
C ILE A 259 -2.42 16.17 7.84
N SER A 260 -1.75 15.09 8.26
CA SER A 260 -0.29 15.01 8.23
C SER A 260 0.26 15.05 6.80
N LEU A 261 -0.38 14.34 5.86
CA LEU A 261 -0.05 14.38 4.44
C LEU A 261 -0.24 15.79 3.86
N LEU A 262 -1.41 16.39 4.08
CA LEU A 262 -1.77 17.70 3.54
C LEU A 262 -0.83 18.79 4.09
N SER A 263 -0.45 18.72 5.37
CA SER A 263 0.55 19.60 5.95
C SER A 263 1.94 19.40 5.35
N ALA A 264 2.32 18.16 5.01
CA ALA A 264 3.56 17.91 4.28
C ALA A 264 3.49 18.47 2.85
N MET A 265 2.33 18.46 2.21
CA MET A 265 2.10 19.03 0.88
C MET A 265 2.20 20.57 0.84
N THR A 266 2.08 21.27 1.98
CA THR A 266 2.28 22.73 2.04
C THR A 266 3.74 23.16 2.27
N GLN A 267 4.67 22.22 2.39
CA GLN A 267 6.08 22.55 2.57
C GLN A 267 6.73 22.95 1.24
N GLU A 268 7.73 23.84 1.30
CA GLU A 268 8.51 24.26 0.13
C GLU A 268 9.22 23.12 -0.59
N SER A 269 9.65 22.13 0.18
CA SER A 269 10.30 20.92 -0.29
C SER A 269 9.84 19.76 0.58
N TYR A 270 9.48 18.66 -0.06
CA TYR A 270 9.10 17.44 0.64
C TYR A 270 10.31 16.78 1.32
N PHE A 271 10.02 15.99 2.34
CA PHE A 271 11.05 15.26 3.10
C PHE A 271 11.76 14.20 2.24
N TYR A 272 11.08 13.68 1.23
CA TYR A 272 11.62 12.71 0.31
C TYR A 272 10.99 12.87 -1.07
N HIS A 273 11.71 12.41 -2.08
CA HIS A 273 11.33 12.51 -3.49
C HIS A 273 11.55 11.21 -4.22
N MET A 274 10.88 11.07 -5.36
CA MET A 274 11.17 10.01 -6.30
C MET A 274 12.09 10.52 -7.40
N GLU A 275 13.21 9.82 -7.62
CA GLU A 275 14.22 10.24 -8.59
C GLU A 275 13.59 10.36 -10.00
N LYS A 276 13.75 11.53 -10.63
CA LYS A 276 13.23 11.90 -11.97
C LYS A 276 11.71 12.03 -12.07
N VAL A 277 11.02 12.15 -10.94
CA VAL A 277 9.61 12.54 -10.90
C VAL A 277 9.55 13.91 -10.22
N VAL A 278 8.96 14.89 -10.89
CA VAL A 278 8.71 16.21 -10.31
C VAL A 278 7.43 16.12 -9.50
N SER A 279 7.54 16.10 -8.17
CA SER A 279 6.38 16.08 -7.26
C SER A 279 5.72 17.46 -7.14
N ASN A 280 4.61 17.52 -6.41
CA ASN A 280 3.81 18.74 -6.26
C ASN A 280 4.55 19.93 -5.62
N ASP A 281 5.56 19.72 -4.77
CA ASP A 281 6.43 20.78 -4.27
C ASP A 281 7.30 21.40 -5.38
N GLY A 282 7.75 20.59 -6.35
CA GLY A 282 8.44 21.09 -7.54
C GLY A 282 7.48 21.76 -8.55
N MET A 283 6.22 21.32 -8.63
CA MET A 283 5.23 21.84 -9.58
C MET A 283 4.57 23.14 -9.11
N TYR A 284 4.10 23.17 -7.86
CA TYR A 284 3.39 24.31 -7.28
C TYR A 284 4.28 25.11 -6.34
N GLY A 285 5.22 24.46 -5.65
CA GLY A 285 5.98 25.08 -4.56
C GLY A 285 5.05 25.67 -3.50
N ASN A 286 5.44 26.83 -2.97
CA ASN A 286 4.64 27.61 -2.03
C ASN A 286 3.53 28.46 -2.71
N ASP A 287 2.93 27.97 -3.80
CA ASP A 287 1.84 28.71 -4.46
C ASP A 287 0.64 28.89 -3.52
N LYS A 288 0.20 30.15 -3.37
CA LYS A 288 -0.86 30.53 -2.43
C LYS A 288 -2.21 29.91 -2.79
N LYS A 289 -2.51 29.69 -4.08
CA LYS A 289 -3.79 29.08 -4.50
C LYS A 289 -3.78 27.59 -4.19
N PHE A 290 -2.67 26.90 -4.43
CA PHE A 290 -2.52 25.50 -4.05
C PHE A 290 -2.65 25.31 -2.54
N ILE A 291 -1.93 26.10 -1.73
CA ILE A 291 -2.03 26.06 -0.27
C ILE A 291 -3.46 26.35 0.20
N ALA A 292 -4.17 27.28 -0.43
CA ALA A 292 -5.57 27.57 -0.10
C ALA A 292 -6.49 26.36 -0.37
N GLU A 293 -6.28 25.63 -1.47
CA GLU A 293 -7.03 24.39 -1.73
C GLU A 293 -6.70 23.28 -0.73
N VAL A 294 -5.43 23.15 -0.32
CA VAL A 294 -5.02 22.23 0.76
C VAL A 294 -5.72 22.59 2.08
N HIS A 295 -5.71 23.87 2.45
CA HIS A 295 -6.36 24.35 3.68
C HIS A 295 -7.86 24.09 3.70
N LYS A 296 -8.57 24.25 2.57
CA LYS A 296 -10.00 23.90 2.48
C LYS A 296 -10.26 22.45 2.86
N ILE A 297 -9.45 21.51 2.34
CA ILE A 297 -9.59 20.09 2.66
C ILE A 297 -9.25 19.84 4.13
N ILE A 298 -8.18 20.44 4.66
CA ILE A 298 -7.82 20.33 6.08
C ILE A 298 -8.99 20.80 6.97
N SER A 299 -9.60 21.95 6.67
CA SER A 299 -10.74 22.48 7.44
C SER A 299 -11.91 21.49 7.48
N THR A 300 -12.31 20.93 6.34
CA THR A 300 -13.38 19.92 6.28
C THR A 300 -13.03 18.67 7.11
N VAL A 301 -11.79 18.18 7.00
CA VAL A 301 -11.35 17.00 7.76
C VAL A 301 -11.31 17.27 9.27
N ILE A 302 -10.87 18.46 9.68
CA ILE A 302 -10.88 18.88 11.09
C ILE A 302 -12.31 18.95 11.62
N GLU A 303 -13.24 19.55 10.87
CA GLU A 303 -14.65 19.64 11.26
C GLU A 303 -15.28 18.26 11.48
N GLU A 304 -15.00 17.28 10.61
CA GLU A 304 -15.48 15.91 10.76
C GLU A 304 -14.88 15.21 12.00
N ILE A 305 -13.58 15.38 12.27
CA ILE A 305 -12.95 14.83 13.49
C ILE A 305 -13.57 15.45 14.74
N LEU A 306 -13.78 16.77 14.75
CA LEU A 306 -14.38 17.47 15.88
C LEU A 306 -15.84 17.04 16.09
N ARG A 307 -16.61 16.84 15.02
CA ARG A 307 -17.97 16.31 15.09
C ARG A 307 -17.97 14.91 15.71
N HIS A 308 -17.09 14.02 15.29
CA HIS A 308 -16.95 12.68 15.90
C HIS A 308 -16.50 12.75 17.36
N LEU A 309 -15.60 13.66 17.73
CA LEU A 309 -15.23 13.86 19.13
C LEU A 309 -16.46 14.26 19.97
N GLN A 310 -17.37 15.09 19.45
CA GLN A 310 -18.59 15.49 20.17
C GLN A 310 -19.58 14.32 20.36
N THR A 311 -19.67 13.38 19.41
CA THR A 311 -20.55 12.19 19.53
C THR A 311 -20.06 11.20 20.58
N LEU A 312 -18.75 11.14 20.86
CA LEU A 312 -18.14 10.25 21.86
C LEU A 312 -18.31 10.72 23.33
N SER A 313 -19.38 11.45 23.66
CA SER A 313 -19.64 12.06 24.98
C SER A 313 -20.21 11.09 26.05
N GLY A 314 -20.47 9.84 25.68
CA GLY A 314 -20.96 8.79 26.60
C GLY A 314 -19.91 8.32 27.61
N THR A 315 -20.36 7.83 28.77
CA THR A 315 -19.48 7.37 29.86
C THR A 315 -18.51 6.25 29.45
N GLU A 316 -18.93 5.35 28.56
CA GLU A 316 -18.10 4.24 28.06
C GLU A 316 -17.11 4.66 26.96
N THR A 317 -17.39 5.79 26.28
CA THR A 317 -16.57 6.28 25.16
C THR A 317 -15.58 7.38 25.56
N LYS A 318 -15.62 7.88 26.80
CA LYS A 318 -14.69 8.90 27.33
C LYS A 318 -13.21 8.55 27.15
N LYS A 319 -12.82 7.28 27.35
CA LYS A 319 -11.43 6.84 27.11
C LYS A 319 -11.02 6.97 25.64
N ARG A 320 -11.89 6.56 24.71
CA ARG A 320 -11.66 6.67 23.26
C ARG A 320 -11.57 8.13 22.85
N GLN A 321 -12.50 8.94 23.35
CA GLN A 321 -12.55 10.37 23.12
C GLN A 321 -11.26 11.08 23.58
N ALA A 322 -10.78 10.77 24.80
CA ALA A 322 -9.54 11.33 25.32
C ALA A 322 -8.31 10.87 24.52
N SER A 323 -8.26 9.60 24.11
CA SER A 323 -7.18 9.07 23.27
C SER A 323 -7.14 9.76 21.91
N LEU A 324 -8.30 9.91 21.25
CA LEU A 324 -8.38 10.54 19.93
C LEU A 324 -8.05 12.04 20.00
N ALA A 325 -8.52 12.75 21.03
CA ALA A 325 -8.18 14.16 21.24
C ALA A 325 -6.67 14.35 21.44
N LEU A 326 -6.02 13.45 22.19
CA LEU A 326 -4.57 13.49 22.40
C LEU A 326 -3.79 13.13 21.13
N ASP A 327 -4.24 12.14 20.36
CA ASP A 327 -3.65 11.81 19.06
C ASP A 327 -3.74 13.01 18.11
N PHE A 328 -4.89 13.68 18.05
CA PHE A 328 -5.07 14.87 17.24
C PHE A 328 -4.17 16.03 17.69
N PHE A 329 -4.12 16.29 19.00
CA PHE A 329 -3.21 17.27 19.58
C PHE A 329 -1.75 17.02 19.17
N ASN A 330 -1.28 15.77 19.27
CA ASN A 330 0.08 15.41 18.88
C ASN A 330 0.36 15.65 17.39
N ARG A 331 -0.62 15.48 16.51
CA ARG A 331 -0.49 15.80 15.07
C ARG A 331 -0.42 17.30 14.83
N LEU A 332 -1.29 18.08 15.49
CA LEU A 332 -1.26 19.55 15.40
C LEU A 332 0.10 20.12 15.82
N LEU A 333 0.71 19.59 16.90
CA LEU A 333 2.03 20.04 17.32
C LEU A 333 3.14 19.84 16.27
N GLY A 334 2.98 18.85 15.39
CA GLY A 334 3.94 18.55 14.33
C GLY A 334 3.69 19.34 13.04
N CYS A 335 2.44 19.69 12.76
CA CYS A 335 1.98 20.09 11.44
C CYS A 335 1.36 21.51 11.39
N ALA A 336 0.84 22.02 12.50
CA ALA A 336 0.11 23.28 12.54
C ALA A 336 1.04 24.47 12.82
N ASP A 337 0.66 25.63 12.26
CA ASP A 337 1.24 26.91 12.66
C ASP A 337 0.62 27.38 13.98
N LEU A 338 1.35 27.18 15.07
CA LEU A 338 0.93 27.56 16.42
C LEU A 338 1.03 29.08 16.68
N ALA A 339 1.57 29.87 15.75
CA ALA A 339 1.49 31.32 15.81
C ALA A 339 0.07 31.82 15.48
N ASN A 340 -0.72 31.01 14.77
CA ASN A 340 -2.13 31.28 14.55
C ASN A 340 -2.94 31.01 15.82
N GLU A 341 -3.69 32.00 16.27
CA GLU A 341 -4.46 31.96 17.52
C GLU A 341 -5.56 30.87 17.49
N ASP A 342 -6.23 30.65 16.36
CA ASP A 342 -7.28 29.62 16.23
C ASP A 342 -6.70 28.22 16.38
N MET A 343 -5.54 27.96 15.77
CA MET A 343 -4.83 26.68 15.87
C MET A 343 -4.27 26.45 17.28
N CYS A 344 -3.75 27.51 17.90
CA CYS A 344 -3.30 27.48 19.29
C CYS A 344 -4.47 27.17 20.24
N MET A 345 -5.62 27.83 20.06
CA MET A 345 -6.83 27.60 20.85
C MET A 345 -7.40 26.20 20.62
N LEU A 346 -7.39 25.69 19.38
CA LEU A 346 -7.77 24.31 19.08
C LEU A 346 -6.88 23.31 19.84
N ALA A 347 -5.56 23.54 19.87
CA ALA A 347 -4.62 22.70 20.60
C ALA A 347 -4.89 22.72 22.12
N VAL A 348 -5.14 23.91 22.71
CA VAL A 348 -5.52 24.04 24.12
C VAL A 348 -6.83 23.29 24.41
N ASN A 349 -7.84 23.45 23.54
CA ASN A 349 -9.12 22.79 23.70
C ASN A 349 -8.99 21.28 23.67
N LEU A 350 -8.25 20.71 22.70
CA LEU A 350 -8.01 19.26 22.61
C LEU A 350 -7.28 18.71 23.83
N TRP A 351 -6.31 19.46 24.37
CA TRP A 351 -5.61 19.08 25.59
C TRP A 351 -6.53 19.05 26.80
N ASN A 352 -7.31 20.10 27.01
CA ASN A 352 -8.29 20.18 28.09
C ASN A 352 -9.34 19.07 27.95
N PHE A 353 -9.76 18.80 26.72
CA PHE A 353 -10.69 17.75 26.39
C PHE A 353 -10.14 16.35 26.75
N ALA A 354 -8.85 16.10 26.49
CA ALA A 354 -8.18 14.89 26.91
C ALA A 354 -8.01 14.81 28.44
N GLN A 355 -7.77 15.93 29.13
CA GLN A 355 -7.57 15.97 30.59
C GLN A 355 -8.85 15.77 31.39
N ASN A 356 -9.93 16.46 31.03
CA ASN A 356 -11.19 16.49 31.78
C ASN A 356 -11.89 15.12 31.86
N ASN A 357 -11.51 14.19 30.98
CA ASN A 357 -12.11 12.87 30.90
C ASN A 357 -11.49 11.82 31.84
N GLY A 358 -10.39 12.12 32.54
CA GLY A 358 -9.82 11.31 33.64
C GLY A 358 -9.39 9.86 33.31
N GLN A 359 -9.60 9.40 32.07
CA GLN A 359 -9.27 8.05 31.57
C GLN A 359 -8.13 8.08 30.55
N ASN A 360 -7.34 9.15 30.52
CA ASN A 360 -6.23 9.36 29.61
C ASN A 360 -4.97 8.59 30.06
N ASP A 361 -4.04 8.37 29.12
CA ASP A 361 -2.72 7.87 29.45
C ASP A 361 -1.89 9.02 30.06
N ALA A 362 -1.94 9.14 31.39
CA ALA A 362 -1.22 10.16 32.15
C ALA A 362 0.29 10.15 31.86
N LYS A 363 0.88 8.99 31.53
CA LYS A 363 2.30 8.89 31.16
C LYS A 363 2.56 9.53 29.79
N LEU A 364 1.67 9.30 28.82
CA LEU A 364 1.78 9.91 27.50
C LEU A 364 1.64 11.43 27.59
N MET A 365 0.64 11.94 28.32
CA MET A 365 0.47 13.39 28.50
C MET A 365 1.66 14.03 29.22
N ALA A 366 2.18 13.41 30.29
CA ALA A 366 3.36 13.92 30.98
C ALA A 366 4.59 13.99 30.04
N ARG A 367 4.81 12.96 29.21
CA ARG A 367 5.89 12.96 28.20
C ARG A 367 5.69 14.02 27.12
N THR A 368 4.47 14.19 26.62
CA THR A 368 4.15 15.26 25.66
C THR A 368 4.39 16.63 26.27
N TYR A 369 4.01 16.85 27.52
CA TYR A 369 4.24 18.11 28.23
C TYR A 369 5.74 18.40 28.44
N GLU A 370 6.55 17.38 28.78
CA GLU A 370 8.00 17.50 28.86
C GLU A 370 8.64 17.80 27.51
N PHE A 371 8.17 17.15 26.44
CA PHE A 371 8.61 17.42 25.08
C PHE A 371 8.31 18.88 24.69
N LEU A 372 7.11 19.36 24.99
CA LEU A 372 6.73 20.76 24.77
C LEU A 372 7.66 21.70 25.54
N LYS A 373 7.93 21.44 26.83
CA LYS A 373 8.89 22.25 27.62
C LYS A 373 10.26 22.33 26.98
N LYS A 374 10.74 21.23 26.40
CA LYS A 374 12.03 21.21 25.69
C LYS A 374 11.97 22.03 24.40
N LYS A 375 10.92 21.88 23.59
CA LYS A 375 10.75 22.63 22.32
C LYS A 375 10.44 24.11 22.52
N GLY A 376 9.72 24.47 23.58
CA GLY A 376 9.37 25.85 23.92
C GLY A 376 10.58 26.74 24.19
N LYS A 377 11.72 26.16 24.59
CA LYS A 377 13.00 26.89 24.71
C LYS A 377 13.51 27.45 23.38
N SER A 378 13.16 26.80 22.26
CA SER A 378 13.60 27.16 20.91
C SER A 378 12.50 27.80 20.05
N ARG A 379 11.22 27.63 20.41
CA ARG A 379 10.06 28.06 19.63
C ARG A 379 9.11 28.89 20.50
N PRO A 380 9.04 30.22 20.33
CA PRO A 380 8.18 31.10 21.13
C PRO A 380 6.71 30.70 21.10
N GLU A 381 6.19 30.29 19.94
CA GLU A 381 4.82 29.86 19.75
C GLU A 381 4.45 28.64 20.63
N VAL A 382 5.38 27.72 20.82
CA VAL A 382 5.21 26.56 21.71
C VAL A 382 5.25 26.98 23.18
N SER A 383 6.05 28.00 23.52
CA SER A 383 6.08 28.57 24.87
C SER A 383 4.76 29.25 25.22
N THR A 384 4.15 29.97 24.28
CA THR A 384 2.82 30.57 24.45
C THR A 384 1.77 29.50 24.69
N LEU A 385 1.77 28.43 23.88
CA LEU A 385 0.88 27.29 24.07
C LEU A 385 1.06 26.68 25.47
N LEU A 386 2.30 26.38 25.88
CA LEU A 386 2.61 25.83 27.20
C LEU A 386 2.06 26.65 28.36
N GLY A 387 2.11 27.98 28.27
CA GLY A 387 1.58 28.87 29.30
C GLY A 387 0.06 28.78 29.46
N ARG A 388 -0.64 28.33 28.41
CA ARG A 388 -2.10 28.14 28.40
C ARG A 388 -2.53 26.71 28.75
N LEU A 389 -1.59 25.76 28.76
CA LEU A 389 -1.89 24.36 29.08
C LEU A 389 -1.90 24.13 30.61
N PRO A 390 -2.97 23.58 31.19
CA PRO A 390 -2.99 23.16 32.58
C PRO A 390 -1.89 22.12 32.86
N LEU A 391 -1.25 22.24 34.03
CA LEU A 391 -0.21 21.33 34.48
C LEU A 391 -0.77 19.92 34.64
N VAL A 392 -0.07 18.93 34.08
CA VAL A 392 -0.37 17.51 34.30
C VAL A 392 0.31 17.09 35.59
N SER A 393 -0.47 16.82 36.64
CA SER A 393 0.05 16.19 37.86
C SER A 393 0.48 14.76 37.51
N ARG A 394 1.75 14.41 37.80
CA ARG A 394 2.17 13.01 37.81
C ARG A 394 1.42 12.32 38.95
N ALA A 395 0.39 11.54 38.62
CA ALA A 395 -0.21 10.58 39.55
C ALA A 395 0.66 9.31 39.58
#